data_AF-A0A6G3X785-F1
#
_entry.id   AF-A0A6G3X785-F1
#
_cell.length_a   1.000
_cell.length_b   1.000
_cell.length_c   1.000
_cell.angle_alpha   90.00
_cell.angle_beta   90.00
_cell.angle_gamma   90.00
#
_symmetry.space_group_name_H-M   'P 1'
#
loop_
_entity.id
_entity.type
_entity.pdbx_description
1 polymer ?
#
loop_
_entity_poly.entity_id
_entity_poly.type
_entity_poly.pdbx_seq_one_letter_code
_entity_poly.pdbx_strand_id
1 'polypeptide(L)' 'SENHQRADIPEDLAPDELTVELAEELLAKPSGDFELGTDPETGHPIVAKDGRYGPYVTEVLPEGTPKTGKNAVK' A
#
# COMPACT_ATOMS: atom_id res chain seq x y z
N SER A 1 16.76 -7.42 5.67
CA SER A 1 15.82 -6.30 5.66
C SER A 1 14.77 -6.59 6.71
N GLU A 2 14.73 -5.82 7.79
CA GLU A 2 13.71 -5.95 8.82
C GLU A 2 12.33 -5.79 8.14
N ASN A 3 11.46 -6.78 8.27
CA ASN A 3 10.14 -6.80 7.64
C ASN A 3 9.24 -5.82 8.42
N HIS A 4 9.23 -4.55 8.02
CA HIS A 4 8.39 -3.53 8.64
C HIS A 4 6.93 -3.77 8.25
N GLN A 5 6.13 -4.28 9.18
CA GLN A 5 4.69 -4.44 9.01
C GLN A 5 4.00 -3.07 9.13
N ARG A 6 3.02 -2.81 8.24
CA ARG A 6 2.32 -1.52 8.15
C ARG A 6 0.82 -1.80 8.15
N ALA A 7 0.05 -0.91 8.75
CA ALA A 7 -1.41 -0.93 8.72
C ALA A 7 -1.94 0.49 8.53
N ASP A 8 -3.13 0.59 7.93
CA ASP A 8 -3.82 1.86 7.79
C ASP A 8 -4.53 2.25 9.09
N ILE A 9 -4.51 3.54 9.40
CA ILE A 9 -5.16 4.10 10.59
C ILE A 9 -6.52 4.69 10.16
N PRO A 10 -7.65 4.31 10.81
CA PRO A 10 -8.95 4.90 10.53
C PRO A 10 -8.95 6.42 10.71
N GLU A 11 -9.62 7.14 9.82
CA GLU A 11 -9.61 8.62 9.82
C GLU A 11 -10.27 9.24 11.06
N ASP A 12 -11.24 8.53 11.63
CA ASP A 12 -11.98 8.97 12.82
C ASP A 12 -11.30 8.56 14.15
N LEU A 13 -10.19 7.81 14.10
CA LEU A 13 -9.49 7.36 15.32
C LEU A 13 -8.71 8.53 15.93
N ALA A 14 -9.04 8.90 17.17
CA ALA A 14 -8.31 9.95 17.87
C ALA A 14 -6.88 9.47 18.22
N PRO A 15 -5.87 10.36 18.24
CA PRO A 15 -4.48 9.95 18.48
C PRO A 15 -4.24 9.28 19.84
N ASP A 16 -5.03 9.63 20.86
CA ASP A 16 -4.96 9.08 22.21
C ASP A 16 -5.71 7.75 22.35
N GLU A 17 -6.56 7.39 21.37
CA GLU A 17 -7.26 6.10 21.32
C GLU A 17 -6.42 4.99 20.65
N LEU A 18 -5.27 5.33 20.05
CA LEU A 18 -4.35 4.35 19.49
C LEU A 18 -3.57 3.61 20.60
N THR A 19 -4.20 2.59 21.19
CA THR A 19 -3.58 1.72 22.19
C THR A 19 -2.72 0.62 21.55
N VAL A 20 -1.91 -0.07 22.36
CA VAL A 20 -1.09 -1.20 21.90
C VAL A 20 -1.96 -2.33 21.37
N GLU A 21 -3.05 -2.64 22.08
CA GLU A 21 -4.00 -3.69 21.71
C GLU A 21 -4.65 -3.40 20.36
N LEU A 22 -5.06 -2.14 20.14
CA LEU A 22 -5.63 -1.72 18.86
C LEU A 22 -4.57 -1.74 17.74
N ALA A 23 -3.34 -1.35 18.02
CA ALA A 23 -2.25 -1.43 17.03
C ALA A 23 -1.96 -2.87 16.61
N GLU A 24 -1.96 -3.83 17.54
CA GLU A 24 -1.81 -5.25 17.25
C GLU A 24 -2.97 -5.77 16.38
N GLU A 25 -4.21 -5.36 16.66
CA GLU A 25 -5.37 -5.70 15.84
C GLU A 25 -5.25 -5.14 14.42
N LEU A 26 -4.88 -3.86 14.28
CA LEU A 26 -4.70 -3.21 12.99
C LEU A 26 -3.59 -3.87 12.16
N LEU A 27 -2.49 -4.25 12.80
CA LEU A 27 -1.40 -4.97 12.15
C LEU A 27 -1.82 -6.39 11.73
N ALA A 28 -2.63 -7.09 12.54
CA ALA A 28 -3.10 -8.44 12.24
C ALA A 28 -4.14 -8.50 11.12
N LYS A 29 -4.86 -7.40 10.86
CA LYS A 29 -5.76 -7.30 9.70
C LYS A 29 -4.95 -7.51 8.42
N PRO A 30 -5.53 -8.16 7.40
CA PRO A 30 -4.92 -8.26 6.08
C PRO A 30 -4.77 -6.84 5.53
N SER A 31 -3.59 -6.28 5.75
CA SER A 31 -3.14 -5.00 5.25
C SER A 31 -2.31 -5.33 4.03
N GLY A 32 -2.72 -4.83 2.87
CA GLY A 32 -1.96 -5.12 1.68
C GLY A 32 -2.70 -4.93 0.37
N ASP A 33 -1.84 -4.98 -0.62
CA ASP A 33 -2.11 -4.90 -2.03
C ASP A 33 -2.96 -6.10 -2.47
N PHE A 34 -4.16 -5.84 -2.97
CA PHE A 34 -4.93 -6.87 -3.66
C PHE A 34 -4.36 -7.03 -5.07
N GLU A 35 -3.58 -8.10 -5.29
CA GLU A 35 -3.04 -8.41 -6.60
C GLU A 35 -4.19 -8.74 -7.58
N LEU A 36 -4.26 -7.98 -8.67
CA LEU A 36 -5.26 -8.14 -9.73
C LEU A 36 -4.72 -9.00 -10.88
N GLY A 37 -3.40 -9.14 -10.99
CA GLY A 37 -2.71 -9.92 -11.99
C GLY A 37 -1.51 -9.17 -12.58
N THR A 38 -1.04 -9.62 -13.74
CA THR A 38 0.09 -9.03 -14.45
C THR A 38 -0.42 -8.26 -15.68
N ASP A 39 0.07 -7.04 -15.87
CA ASP A 39 -0.18 -6.28 -17.10
C ASP A 39 0.55 -6.95 -18.29
N PRO A 40 -0.15 -7.31 -19.39
CA PRO A 40 0.47 -8.01 -20.51
C PRO A 40 1.43 -7.15 -21.34
N GLU A 41 1.37 -5.81 -21.26
CA GLU A 41 2.24 -4.92 -22.02
C GLU A 41 3.59 -4.70 -21.32
N THR A 42 3.57 -4.43 -20.02
CA THR A 42 4.77 -4.14 -19.21
C THR A 42 5.32 -5.36 -18.48
N GLY A 43 4.47 -6.36 -18.19
CA GLY A 43 4.80 -7.47 -17.32
C GLY A 43 4.80 -7.12 -15.82
N HIS A 44 4.36 -5.92 -15.44
CA HIS A 44 4.33 -5.51 -14.04
C HIS A 44 3.11 -6.07 -13.29
N PRO A 45 3.25 -6.43 -12.00
CA PRO A 45 2.11 -6.75 -11.15
C PRO A 45 1.21 -5.53 -10.96
N ILE A 46 -0.09 -5.71 -11.13
CA ILE A 46 -1.12 -4.70 -10.87
C ILE A 46 -1.78 -5.00 -9.54
N VAL A 47 -1.86 -3.98 -8.69
CA VAL A 47 -2.38 -4.10 -7.32
C VAL A 47 -3.42 -3.02 -7.04
N ALA A 48 -4.50 -3.41 -6.36
CA ALA A 48 -5.44 -2.50 -5.75
C ALA A 48 -5.02 -2.20 -4.30
N LYS A 49 -5.03 -0.92 -3.93
CA LYS A 49 -4.63 -0.42 -2.62
C LYS A 49 -5.72 0.50 -2.08
N ASP A 50 -5.89 0.52 -0.77
CA ASP A 50 -6.60 1.60 -0.10
C ASP A 50 -5.61 2.75 0.19
N GLY A 51 -6.09 3.98 0.11
CA GLY A 51 -5.25 5.16 0.25
C GLY A 51 -6.01 6.33 0.82
N ARG A 52 -5.29 7.41 1.16
CA ARG A 52 -5.88 8.60 1.80
C ARG A 52 -7.09 9.19 1.07
N TYR A 53 -7.16 9.02 -0.25
CA TYR A 53 -8.23 9.55 -1.09
C TYR A 53 -9.24 8.48 -1.53
N GLY A 54 -9.18 7.30 -0.92
CA GLY A 54 -9.95 6.11 -1.26
C GLY A 54 -9.17 5.10 -2.11
N PRO A 55 -9.83 3.99 -2.51
CA PRO A 55 -9.21 2.90 -3.24
C PRO A 55 -8.65 3.33 -4.59
N TYR A 56 -7.47 2.82 -4.93
CA TYR A 56 -6.79 3.07 -6.20
C TYR A 56 -6.07 1.83 -6.72
N VAL A 57 -5.77 1.82 -8.01
CA VAL A 57 -5.02 0.75 -8.68
C VAL A 57 -3.67 1.30 -9.13
N THR A 58 -2.61 0.55 -8.92
CA THR A 58 -1.25 0.92 -9.34
C THR A 58 -0.46 -0.31 -9.78
N GLU A 59 0.55 -0.10 -10.59
CA GLU A 59 1.57 -1.11 -10.87
C GLU A 59 2.63 -1.16 -9.77
N VAL A 60 3.27 -2.32 -9.61
CA VAL A 60 4.44 -2.53 -8.76
C VAL A 60 5.70 -2.34 -9.60
N LEU A 61 6.37 -1.20 -9.39
CA LEU A 61 7.59 -0.84 -10.12
C LEU A 61 8.85 -1.54 -9.56
N PRO A 62 9.83 -1.89 -10.40
CA PRO A 62 11.12 -2.43 -9.98
C PRO A 62 11.88 -1.49 -9.03
N GLU A 63 12.73 -2.07 -8.17
CA GLU A 63 13.58 -1.29 -7.27
C GLU A 63 14.51 -0.35 -8.05
N GLY A 64 14.58 0.92 -7.62
CA GLY A 64 15.35 1.97 -8.30
C GLY A 64 14.56 2.81 -9.30
N THR A 65 13.29 2.48 -9.57
CA THR A 65 12.43 3.30 -10.43
C THR A 65 12.11 4.63 -9.74
N PRO A 66 12.38 5.79 -10.38
CA PRO A 66 12.04 7.09 -9.82
C PRO A 66 10.53 7.22 -9.61
N LYS A 67 10.09 7.32 -8.36
CA LYS A 67 8.66 7.42 -7.98
C LYS A 67 8.03 8.78 -8.35
N THR A 68 8.79 9.71 -8.92
CA THR A 68 8.28 10.98 -9.45
C THR A 68 9.20 11.53 -10.54
N GLY A 69 8.61 12.14 -11.58
CA GLY A 69 9.33 12.75 -12.70
C GLY A 69 8.71 12.42 -14.06
N LYS A 70 8.95 13.29 -15.06
CA LYS A 70 8.35 13.21 -16.42
C LYS A 70 8.73 11.96 -17.25
N ASN A 71 9.56 11.07 -16.70
CA ASN A 71 10.05 9.85 -17.35
C ASN A 71 9.59 8.56 -16.63
N ALA A 72 8.63 8.63 -15.70
CA ALA A 72 8.18 7.46 -14.94
C ALA A 72 7.28 6.49 -15.75
N VAL A 73 6.86 6.89 -16.96
CA VAL A 73 6.05 6.08 -17.87
C VAL A 73 6.50 6.36 -19.30
N LYS A 74 7.38 5.50 -19.82
CA LYS A 74 7.55 5.31 -21.26
C LYS A 74 8.00 3.88 -21.55
#